data_AF-A0A847NXT0-F1
#
_entry.id   AF-A0A847NXT0-F1
#
_cell.length_a   1.000
_cell.length_b   1.000
_cell.length_c   1.000
_cell.angle_alpha   90.00
_cell.angle_beta   90.00
_cell.angle_gamma   90.00
#
_symmetry.space_group_name_H-M   'P 1'
#
loop_
_entity.id
_entity.type
_entity.pdbx_description
1 polymer ?
#
loop_
_entity_poly.entity_id
_entity_poly.type
_entity_poly.pdbx_seq_one_letter_code
_entity_poly.pdbx_strand_id
1 'polypeptide(L)'
;MKNKIIEHISGIIFVTLLLFGFLSFYNTSRAREQERQSSSIRQFIEVPISNINDPFQRALLKDVMNVFYPDQADKNNQIINELLSTKENEFNKKLQKSHLEEHLSISKLQDLLWMLVKFLFTYIIVMLLTWYGVQTIAVWRFISKKQALERKLQLAFKKEKLSFGKKTGSIFNSIFKSIVYFILFSPAYVIAYSIRTEFNTDSLFFMIILGVISNGLLIMYSNKFYAFLISESRKGYLDTALVKNLNSSYLYNSTSGIPYSSIFKFRKNFKGHVFQHIFQNARFQYLSTIKEQACFLITGLIIIEMALNIHGYLNYEMLRQMLYKNYDVVIVIILSIFYTVKITEMLTDFLVYRESLKYENRS
;
A
#
# COMPACT_ATOMS: atom_id res chain seq x y z
N MET A 1 13.68 23.70 -3.10
CA MET A 1 13.76 22.61 -2.10
C MET A 1 13.40 23.05 -0.68
N LYS A 2 13.89 24.20 -0.19
CA LYS A 2 13.61 24.68 1.19
C LYS A 2 12.11 24.70 1.55
N ASN A 3 11.26 25.30 0.71
CA ASN A 3 9.80 25.38 0.99
C ASN A 3 9.14 24.00 1.10
N LYS A 4 9.48 23.06 0.20
CA LYS A 4 8.97 21.68 0.26
C LYS A 4 9.36 20.95 1.54
N ILE A 5 10.58 21.17 2.05
CA ILE A 5 11.02 20.56 3.32
C ILE A 5 10.19 21.11 4.48
N ILE A 6 9.93 22.42 4.49
CA ILE A 6 9.09 23.06 5.52
C ILE A 6 7.67 22.48 5.47
N GLU A 7 7.07 22.34 4.29
CA GLU A 7 5.75 21.72 4.11
C GLU A 7 5.70 20.27 4.65
N HIS A 8 6.74 19.47 4.37
CA HIS A 8 6.83 18.10 4.88
C HIS A 8 6.95 18.08 6.41
N ILE A 9 7.80 18.92 6.99
CA ILE A 9 7.98 19.00 8.45
C ILE A 9 6.71 19.49 9.13
N SER A 10 6.05 20.53 8.60
CA SER A 10 4.80 21.03 9.17
C SER A 10 3.69 19.98 9.11
N GLY A 11 3.60 19.23 8.01
CA GLY A 11 2.64 18.13 7.87
C GLY A 11 2.91 16.99 8.85
N ILE A 12 4.19 16.65 9.09
CA ILE A 12 4.59 15.67 10.09
C ILE A 12 4.16 16.12 11.49
N ILE A 13 4.51 17.35 11.88
CA ILE A 13 4.17 17.89 13.21
C ILE A 13 2.66 17.91 13.40
N PHE A 14 1.90 18.38 12.40
CA PHE A 14 0.45 18.48 12.48
C PHE A 14 -0.22 17.11 12.69
N VAL A 15 0.12 16.10 11.89
CA VAL A 15 -0.48 14.76 11.99
C VAL A 15 -0.08 14.08 13.30
N THR A 16 1.17 14.23 13.73
CA THR A 16 1.64 13.70 15.00
C THR A 16 0.87 14.32 16.17
N LEU A 17 0.73 15.65 16.21
CA LEU A 17 -0.05 16.33 17.23
C LEU A 17 -1.53 15.92 17.23
N LEU A 18 -2.12 15.74 16.05
CA LEU A 18 -3.52 15.31 15.92
C LEU A 18 -3.72 13.89 16.47
N LEU A 19 -2.85 12.94 16.11
CA LEU A 19 -2.95 11.56 16.59
C LEU A 19 -2.68 11.44 18.09
N PHE A 20 -1.69 12.16 18.62
CA PHE A 20 -1.46 12.23 20.07
C PHE A 20 -2.60 12.94 20.80
N GLY A 21 -3.18 13.97 20.20
CA GLY A 21 -4.38 14.64 20.72
C GLY A 21 -5.58 13.69 20.80
N PHE A 22 -5.79 12.87 19.77
CA PHE A 22 -6.83 11.84 19.77
C PHE A 22 -6.59 10.78 20.85
N LEU A 23 -5.34 10.33 21.00
CA LEU A 23 -4.94 9.38 22.05
C LEU A 23 -5.19 9.96 23.45
N SER A 24 -4.80 11.21 23.67
CA SER A 24 -5.03 11.91 24.94
C SER A 24 -6.51 12.10 25.23
N PHE A 25 -7.30 12.49 24.22
CA PHE A 25 -8.75 12.63 24.35
C PHE A 25 -9.44 11.30 24.67
N TYR A 26 -9.07 10.23 23.96
CA TYR A 26 -9.61 8.89 24.20
C TYR A 26 -9.27 8.38 25.61
N ASN A 27 -8.01 8.51 26.02
CA ASN A 27 -7.58 8.10 27.36
C ASN A 27 -8.27 8.91 28.46
N THR A 28 -8.41 10.23 28.28
CA THR A 28 -9.09 11.10 29.24
C THR A 28 -10.58 10.80 29.32
N SER A 29 -11.23 10.52 28.18
CA SER A 29 -12.66 10.18 28.13
C SER A 29 -12.92 8.83 28.82
N ARG A 30 -12.09 7.82 28.54
CA ARG A 30 -12.19 6.50 29.19
C ARG A 30 -11.94 6.58 30.70
N ALA A 31 -10.96 7.36 31.14
CA ALA A 31 -10.68 7.57 32.56
C ALA A 31 -11.88 8.23 33.27
N ARG A 32 -12.48 9.25 32.64
CA ARG A 32 -13.68 9.92 33.17
C ARG A 32 -14.91 9.02 33.20
N GLU A 33 -15.12 8.18 32.20
CA GLU A 33 -16.21 7.20 32.19
C GLU A 33 -16.04 6.16 33.31
N GLN A 34 -14.84 5.63 33.50
CA GLN A 34 -14.55 4.69 34.59
C GLN A 34 -14.70 5.35 35.97
N GLU A 35 -14.26 6.59 36.15
CA GLU A 35 -14.44 7.32 37.42
C GLU A 35 -15.92 7.61 37.70
N ARG A 36 -16.70 8.04 36.69
CA ARG A 36 -18.14 8.27 36.84
C ARG A 36 -18.89 6.98 37.18
N GLN A 37 -18.66 5.90 36.45
CA GLN A 37 -19.27 4.58 36.72
C GLN A 37 -18.86 4.05 38.10
N SER A 38 -17.59 4.22 38.51
CA SER A 38 -17.14 3.81 39.84
C SER A 38 -17.81 4.62 40.96
N SER A 39 -18.04 5.91 40.77
CA SER A 39 -18.60 6.78 41.80
C SER A 39 -20.07 6.47 42.13
N SER A 40 -20.91 6.19 41.13
CA SER A 40 -22.35 5.92 41.31
C SER A 40 -22.64 4.53 41.89
N ILE A 41 -21.77 3.55 41.63
CA ILE A 41 -22.04 2.13 41.91
C ILE A 41 -21.19 1.62 43.08
N ARG A 42 -20.24 2.41 43.61
CA ARG A 42 -19.26 1.99 44.65
C ARG A 42 -19.88 1.26 45.84
N GLN A 43 -21.11 1.61 46.23
CA GLN A 43 -21.84 1.00 47.35
C GLN A 43 -22.50 -0.35 47.00
N PHE A 44 -22.64 -0.68 45.72
CA PHE A 44 -23.34 -1.86 45.20
C PHE A 44 -22.41 -2.86 44.48
N ILE A 45 -21.11 -2.55 44.37
CA ILE A 45 -20.11 -3.42 43.72
C ILE A 45 -19.96 -4.77 44.43
N GLU A 46 -20.23 -4.83 45.74
CA GLU A 46 -20.10 -6.05 46.55
C GLU A 46 -21.29 -7.01 46.44
N VAL A 47 -22.37 -6.63 45.73
CA VAL A 47 -23.53 -7.52 45.56
C VAL A 47 -23.10 -8.78 44.78
N PRO A 48 -23.23 -9.99 45.37
CA PRO A 48 -22.78 -11.22 44.76
C PRO A 48 -23.79 -11.69 43.70
N ILE A 49 -23.69 -11.13 42.50
CA ILE A 49 -24.44 -11.60 41.33
C ILE A 49 -23.67 -12.77 40.71
N SER A 50 -24.25 -13.98 40.76
CA SER A 50 -23.61 -15.20 40.26
C SER A 50 -23.73 -15.34 38.74
N ASN A 51 -24.77 -14.79 38.10
CA ASN A 51 -24.97 -14.85 36.66
C ASN A 51 -25.65 -13.60 36.08
N ILE A 52 -24.86 -12.73 35.44
CA ILE A 52 -25.29 -11.44 34.86
C ILE A 52 -26.25 -11.60 33.67
N ASN A 53 -26.23 -12.78 33.03
CA ASN A 53 -27.05 -13.11 31.86
C ASN A 53 -28.39 -13.77 32.23
N ASP A 54 -28.63 -14.07 33.51
CA ASP A 54 -29.89 -14.65 33.96
C ASP A 54 -30.98 -13.55 34.05
N PRO A 55 -32.06 -13.64 33.24
CA PRO A 55 -33.16 -12.67 33.29
C PRO A 55 -33.81 -12.58 34.67
N PHE A 56 -33.81 -13.69 35.42
CA PHE A 56 -34.40 -13.75 36.76
C PHE A 56 -33.60 -12.92 37.76
N GLN A 57 -32.27 -13.02 37.76
CA GLN A 57 -31.41 -12.23 38.65
C GLN A 57 -31.51 -10.72 38.36
N ARG A 58 -31.66 -10.34 37.08
CA ARG A 58 -31.90 -8.94 36.70
C ARG A 58 -33.23 -8.40 37.21
N ALA A 59 -34.30 -9.18 37.07
CA ALA A 59 -35.61 -8.82 37.58
C ALA A 59 -35.60 -8.71 39.12
N LEU A 60 -35.00 -9.68 39.80
CA LEU A 60 -34.87 -9.69 41.25
C LEU A 60 -34.11 -8.47 41.76
N LEU A 61 -32.97 -8.12 41.15
CA LEU A 61 -32.20 -6.95 41.53
C LEU A 61 -33.01 -5.66 41.36
N LYS A 62 -33.80 -5.57 40.29
CA LYS A 62 -34.69 -4.44 40.03
C LYS A 62 -35.81 -4.32 41.06
N ASP A 63 -36.44 -5.44 41.40
CA ASP A 63 -37.51 -5.45 42.39
C ASP A 63 -36.97 -5.12 43.78
N VAL A 64 -35.83 -5.68 44.16
CA VAL A 64 -35.15 -5.37 45.43
C VAL A 64 -34.81 -3.89 45.52
N MET A 65 -34.19 -3.32 44.49
CA MET A 65 -33.84 -1.89 44.47
C MET A 65 -35.06 -0.98 44.57
N ASN A 66 -36.17 -1.35 43.91
CA ASN A 66 -37.42 -0.59 43.97
C ASN A 66 -38.15 -0.74 45.31
N VAL A 67 -37.97 -1.86 46.03
CA VAL A 67 -38.50 -2.02 47.39
C VAL A 67 -37.74 -1.15 48.40
N PHE A 68 -36.41 -1.09 48.28
CA PHE A 68 -35.58 -0.27 49.19
C PHE A 68 -35.57 1.23 48.82
N TYR A 69 -35.81 1.58 47.56
CA TYR A 69 -35.85 2.96 47.06
C TYR A 69 -37.06 3.19 46.11
N PRO A 70 -38.30 3.25 46.65
CA PRO A 70 -39.53 3.24 45.86
C PRO A 70 -39.75 4.47 44.97
N ASP A 71 -39.30 5.65 45.39
CA ASP A 71 -39.52 6.90 44.64
C ASP A 71 -38.43 7.21 43.60
N GLN A 72 -37.50 6.26 43.37
CA GLN A 72 -36.32 6.46 42.53
C GLN A 72 -36.20 5.44 41.39
N ALA A 73 -37.33 4.92 40.89
CA ALA A 73 -37.36 3.86 39.87
C ALA A 73 -36.45 4.12 38.64
N ASP A 74 -36.40 5.36 38.14
CA ASP A 74 -35.54 5.72 37.01
C ASP A 74 -34.04 5.69 37.35
N LYS A 75 -33.68 6.18 38.54
CA LYS A 75 -32.30 6.13 39.05
C LYS A 75 -31.88 4.69 39.36
N ASN A 76 -32.78 3.89 39.92
CA ASN A 76 -32.56 2.47 40.18
C ASN A 76 -32.29 1.70 38.87
N ASN A 77 -33.08 1.96 37.83
CA ASN A 77 -32.87 1.36 36.50
C ASN A 77 -31.51 1.77 35.92
N GLN A 78 -31.09 3.03 36.06
CA GLN A 78 -29.76 3.49 35.65
C GLN A 78 -28.65 2.78 36.41
N ILE A 79 -28.73 2.74 37.75
CA ILE A 79 -27.74 2.07 38.61
C ILE A 79 -27.63 0.58 38.26
N ILE A 80 -28.74 -0.11 38.02
CA ILE A 80 -28.75 -1.53 37.66
C ILE A 80 -28.10 -1.75 36.29
N ASN A 81 -28.43 -0.95 35.29
CA ASN A 81 -27.81 -1.05 33.96
C ASN A 81 -26.31 -0.76 34.02
N GLU A 82 -25.90 0.26 34.77
CA GLU A 82 -24.49 0.57 34.99
C GLU A 82 -23.78 -0.57 35.74
N LEU A 83 -24.41 -1.16 36.77
CA LEU A 83 -23.85 -2.26 37.55
C LEU A 83 -23.69 -3.53 36.72
N LEU A 84 -24.70 -3.89 35.94
CA LEU A 84 -24.66 -5.02 35.01
C LEU A 84 -23.57 -4.83 33.96
N SER A 85 -23.50 -3.66 33.32
CA SER A 85 -22.46 -3.37 32.33
C SER A 85 -21.05 -3.36 32.93
N THR A 86 -20.89 -2.88 34.17
CA THR A 86 -19.60 -2.88 34.88
C THR A 86 -19.17 -4.31 35.22
N LYS A 87 -20.08 -5.15 35.74
CA LYS A 87 -19.80 -6.56 36.04
C LYS A 87 -19.57 -7.39 34.78
N GLU A 88 -20.30 -7.11 33.70
CA GLU A 88 -20.08 -7.72 32.39
C GLU A 88 -18.72 -7.32 31.83
N ASN A 89 -18.32 -6.05 31.95
CA ASN A 89 -16.99 -5.58 31.60
C ASN A 89 -15.90 -6.20 32.48
N GLU A 90 -16.11 -6.40 33.78
CA GLU A 90 -15.18 -7.11 34.66
C GLU A 90 -15.07 -8.60 34.30
N PHE A 91 -16.19 -9.24 33.97
CA PHE A 91 -16.24 -10.63 33.55
C PHE A 91 -15.55 -10.80 32.19
N ASN A 92 -15.85 -9.95 31.22
CA ASN A 92 -15.17 -9.88 29.93
C ASN A 92 -13.68 -9.58 30.10
N LYS A 93 -13.30 -8.66 31.01
CA LYS A 93 -11.89 -8.42 31.36
C LYS A 93 -11.25 -9.65 31.99
N LYS A 94 -11.94 -10.40 32.86
CA LYS A 94 -11.42 -11.65 33.44
C LYS A 94 -11.26 -12.75 32.38
N LEU A 95 -12.21 -12.86 31.45
CA LEU A 95 -12.12 -13.77 30.30
C LEU A 95 -11.01 -13.36 29.31
N GLN A 96 -10.79 -12.06 29.10
CA GLN A 96 -9.75 -11.51 28.23
C GLN A 96 -8.35 -11.52 28.87
N LYS A 97 -8.26 -11.41 30.20
CA LYS A 97 -7.00 -11.42 30.97
C LYS A 97 -6.21 -12.71 30.86
N SER A 98 -6.80 -13.81 30.38
CA SER A 98 -6.02 -15.03 30.16
C SER A 98 -5.08 -14.92 28.96
N HIS A 99 -5.28 -14.00 27.99
CA HIS A 99 -4.37 -13.89 26.83
C HIS A 99 -4.13 -12.53 26.14
N LEU A 100 -4.86 -11.41 26.36
CA LEU A 100 -4.96 -10.40 25.26
C LEU A 100 -4.99 -8.88 25.56
N GLU A 101 -4.75 -8.38 26.78
CA GLU A 101 -4.48 -6.93 26.98
C GLU A 101 -2.98 -6.64 26.85
N GLU A 102 -2.53 -6.29 25.64
CA GLU A 102 -1.17 -5.77 25.41
C GLU A 102 -1.21 -4.23 25.45
N HIS A 103 -0.65 -3.64 26.50
CA HIS A 103 -0.40 -2.19 26.54
C HIS A 103 0.92 -1.85 25.85
N LEU A 104 1.10 -0.59 25.47
CA LEU A 104 2.36 -0.08 24.94
C LEU A 104 3.51 -0.22 25.95
N SER A 105 4.19 -1.36 25.93
CA SER A 105 5.43 -1.60 26.67
C SER A 105 6.64 -1.36 25.77
N ILE A 106 7.82 -1.19 26.38
CA ILE A 106 9.08 -1.05 25.64
C ILE A 106 9.35 -2.31 24.80
N SER A 107 9.03 -3.50 25.33
CA SER A 107 9.16 -4.75 24.58
C SER A 107 8.25 -4.78 23.36
N LYS A 108 6.98 -4.35 23.52
CA LYS A 108 6.04 -4.29 22.39
C LYS A 108 6.49 -3.30 21.33
N LEU A 109 7.06 -2.17 21.73
CA LEU A 109 7.62 -1.19 20.79
C LEU A 109 8.78 -1.79 19.99
N GLN A 110 9.66 -2.57 20.64
CA GLN A 110 10.74 -3.28 19.95
C GLN A 110 10.19 -4.32 18.95
N ASP A 111 9.16 -5.07 19.32
CA ASP A 111 8.51 -6.03 18.42
C ASP A 111 7.90 -5.32 17.20
N LEU A 112 7.16 -4.23 17.42
CA LEU A 112 6.58 -3.41 16.36
C LEU A 112 7.67 -2.83 15.44
N LEU A 113 8.81 -2.42 15.99
CA LEU A 113 9.93 -1.92 15.22
C LEU A 113 10.50 -3.01 14.31
N TRP A 114 10.62 -4.25 14.80
CA TRP A 114 11.04 -5.37 13.97
C TRP A 114 10.03 -5.69 12.85
N MET A 115 8.73 -5.63 13.16
CA MET A 115 7.68 -5.79 12.15
C MET A 115 7.71 -4.67 11.11
N LEU A 116 7.98 -3.43 11.53
CA LEU A 116 8.15 -2.28 10.64
C LEU A 116 9.38 -2.45 9.73
N VAL A 117 10.51 -2.96 10.24
CA VAL A 117 11.70 -3.22 9.42
C VAL A 117 11.40 -4.26 8.34
N LYS A 118 10.68 -5.34 8.67
CA LYS A 118 10.23 -6.33 7.66
C LYS A 118 9.32 -5.69 6.61
N PHE A 119 8.36 -4.88 7.04
CA PHE A 119 7.47 -4.15 6.13
C PHE A 119 8.26 -3.23 5.19
N LEU A 120 9.18 -2.43 5.72
CA LEU A 120 10.05 -1.54 4.95
C LEU A 120 10.93 -2.30 3.96
N PHE A 121 11.49 -3.43 4.37
CA PHE A 121 12.29 -4.28 3.51
C PHE A 121 11.48 -4.80 2.31
N THR A 122 10.30 -5.37 2.57
CA THR A 122 9.38 -5.82 1.51
C THR A 122 8.99 -4.65 0.61
N TYR A 123 8.61 -3.52 1.19
CA TYR A 123 8.24 -2.30 0.47
C TYR A 123 9.35 -1.83 -0.49
N ILE A 124 10.59 -1.71 -0.01
CA ILE A 124 11.73 -1.28 -0.83
C ILE A 124 11.96 -2.24 -1.99
N ILE A 125 11.93 -3.56 -1.74
CA ILE A 125 12.14 -4.55 -2.79
C ILE A 125 11.04 -4.46 -3.85
N VAL A 126 9.78 -4.42 -3.43
CA VAL A 126 8.66 -4.33 -4.37
C VAL A 126 8.72 -3.02 -5.15
N MET A 127 9.08 -1.90 -4.51
CA MET A 127 9.26 -0.62 -5.18
C MET A 127 10.37 -0.67 -6.24
N LEU A 128 11.51 -1.31 -5.95
CA LEU A 128 12.60 -1.50 -6.91
C LEU A 128 12.22 -2.41 -8.08
N LEU A 129 11.55 -3.53 -7.80
CA LEU A 129 11.10 -4.48 -8.82
C LEU A 129 10.03 -3.87 -9.72
N THR A 130 9.06 -3.16 -9.16
CA THR A 130 8.03 -2.47 -9.93
C THR A 130 8.61 -1.33 -10.75
N TRP A 131 9.51 -0.51 -10.19
CA TRP A 131 10.23 0.53 -10.94
C TRP A 131 10.99 -0.04 -12.15
N TYR A 132 11.75 -1.12 -11.94
CA TYR A 132 12.48 -1.78 -13.01
C TYR A 132 11.53 -2.40 -14.06
N GLY A 133 10.51 -3.13 -13.59
CA GLY A 133 9.55 -3.83 -14.44
C GLY A 133 8.72 -2.89 -15.30
N VAL A 134 8.24 -1.77 -14.75
CA VAL A 134 7.53 -0.70 -15.48
C VAL A 134 8.36 -0.22 -16.68
N GLN A 135 9.62 0.13 -16.44
CA GLN A 135 10.50 0.61 -17.51
C GLN A 135 10.78 -0.47 -18.55
N THR A 136 11.05 -1.71 -18.12
CA THR A 136 11.38 -2.81 -19.03
C THR A 136 10.21 -3.16 -19.95
N ILE A 137 9.00 -3.32 -19.39
CA ILE A 137 7.80 -3.67 -20.15
C ILE A 137 7.44 -2.54 -21.13
N ALA A 138 7.47 -1.29 -20.68
CA ALA A 138 7.11 -0.15 -21.50
C ALA A 138 8.11 0.10 -22.65
N VAL A 139 9.43 -0.01 -22.38
CA VAL A 139 10.48 0.10 -23.40
C VAL A 139 10.35 -1.04 -24.42
N TRP A 140 10.19 -2.28 -23.95
CA TRP A 140 10.00 -3.44 -24.83
C TRP A 140 8.77 -3.28 -25.72
N ARG A 141 7.64 -2.82 -25.16
CA ARG A 141 6.41 -2.55 -25.91
C ARG A 141 6.61 -1.44 -26.94
N PHE A 142 7.31 -0.36 -26.58
CA PHE A 142 7.59 0.76 -27.46
C PHE A 142 8.43 0.36 -28.67
N ILE A 143 9.55 -0.32 -28.43
CA ILE A 143 10.46 -0.78 -29.49
C ILE A 143 9.74 -1.80 -30.38
N SER A 144 9.02 -2.76 -29.79
CA SER A 144 8.27 -3.76 -30.57
C SER A 144 7.20 -3.13 -31.47
N LYS A 145 6.53 -2.06 -31.02
CA LYS A 145 5.55 -1.35 -31.86
C LYS A 145 6.21 -0.56 -33.00
N LYS A 146 7.33 0.11 -32.73
CA LYS A 146 8.11 0.83 -33.75
C LYS A 146 8.68 -0.13 -34.78
N GLN A 147 9.23 -1.26 -34.33
CA GLN A 147 9.72 -2.32 -35.20
C GLN A 147 8.62 -2.91 -36.11
N ALA A 148 7.43 -3.17 -35.56
CA ALA A 148 6.31 -3.67 -36.35
C ALA A 148 5.87 -2.67 -37.44
N LEU A 149 5.97 -1.36 -37.16
CA LEU A 149 5.70 -0.31 -38.13
C LEU A 149 6.77 -0.27 -39.23
N GLU A 150 8.05 -0.30 -38.87
CA GLU A 150 9.18 -0.35 -39.82
C GLU A 150 9.08 -1.57 -40.74
N ARG A 151 8.80 -2.75 -40.19
CA ARG A 151 8.62 -3.98 -40.98
C ARG A 151 7.42 -3.88 -41.92
N LYS A 152 6.30 -3.28 -41.49
CA LYS A 152 5.13 -3.07 -42.35
C LYS A 152 5.45 -2.11 -43.50
N LEU A 153 6.19 -1.04 -43.23
CA LEU A 153 6.65 -0.11 -44.26
C LEU A 153 7.56 -0.84 -45.25
N GLN A 154 8.58 -1.57 -44.76
CA GLN A 154 9.47 -2.37 -45.61
C GLN A 154 8.71 -3.37 -46.49
N LEU A 155 7.72 -4.08 -45.94
CA LEU A 155 6.89 -5.04 -46.69
C LEU A 155 5.94 -4.35 -47.68
N ALA A 156 5.41 -3.17 -47.34
CA ALA A 156 4.59 -2.36 -48.25
C ALA A 156 5.41 -1.89 -49.46
N PHE A 157 6.67 -1.49 -49.23
CA PHE A 157 7.62 -1.17 -50.30
C PHE A 157 8.01 -2.40 -51.13
N LYS A 158 8.02 -3.60 -50.53
CA LYS A 158 8.42 -4.85 -51.20
C LYS A 158 7.31 -5.59 -51.95
N LYS A 159 6.09 -5.02 -52.09
CA LYS A 159 4.95 -5.59 -52.84
C LYS A 159 4.66 -7.08 -52.53
N GLU A 160 4.86 -7.52 -51.30
CA GLU A 160 4.70 -8.94 -50.93
C GLU A 160 3.29 -9.22 -50.38
N LYS A 161 2.58 -10.18 -50.97
CA LYS A 161 1.22 -10.61 -50.56
C LYS A 161 1.26 -11.15 -49.12
N LEU A 162 0.61 -10.45 -48.21
CA LEU A 162 0.43 -10.86 -46.81
C LEU A 162 -0.44 -12.14 -46.72
N SER A 163 0.23 -13.26 -46.42
CA SER A 163 -0.37 -14.57 -46.14
C SER A 163 -1.41 -14.52 -45.02
N PHE A 164 -2.56 -15.11 -45.30
CA PHE A 164 -3.80 -15.17 -44.51
C PHE A 164 -3.71 -16.15 -43.30
N GLY A 165 -2.55 -16.74 -43.03
CA GLY A 165 -2.38 -17.82 -42.03
C GLY A 165 -2.27 -17.41 -40.56
N LYS A 166 -2.41 -16.11 -40.21
CA LYS A 166 -2.18 -15.60 -38.83
C LYS A 166 -3.40 -15.61 -37.90
N LYS A 167 -4.56 -16.14 -38.33
CA LYS A 167 -5.83 -16.00 -37.58
C LYS A 167 -5.95 -16.88 -36.33
N THR A 168 -5.41 -18.11 -36.33
CA THR A 168 -5.57 -19.04 -35.18
C THR A 168 -4.60 -18.74 -34.04
N GLY A 169 -3.32 -18.44 -34.33
CA GLY A 169 -2.36 -17.98 -33.33
C GLY A 169 -2.72 -16.64 -32.67
N SER A 170 -3.53 -15.81 -33.36
CA SER A 170 -4.00 -14.52 -32.82
C SER A 170 -5.04 -14.70 -31.71
N ILE A 171 -5.86 -15.76 -31.75
CA ILE A 171 -6.92 -16.00 -30.76
C ILE A 171 -6.29 -16.49 -29.45
N PHE A 172 -5.41 -17.51 -29.50
CA PHE A 172 -4.74 -18.02 -28.30
C PHE A 172 -3.91 -16.94 -27.61
N ASN A 173 -3.19 -16.13 -28.38
CA ASN A 173 -2.40 -15.02 -27.86
C ASN A 173 -3.30 -13.89 -27.29
N SER A 174 -4.54 -13.75 -27.78
CA SER A 174 -5.51 -12.80 -27.22
C SER A 174 -6.13 -13.31 -25.92
N ILE A 175 -6.50 -14.59 -25.84
CA ILE A 175 -7.01 -15.23 -24.62
C ILE A 175 -5.94 -15.21 -23.52
N PHE A 176 -4.70 -15.61 -23.84
CA PHE A 176 -3.60 -15.56 -22.89
C PHE A 176 -3.35 -14.13 -22.39
N LYS A 177 -3.35 -13.14 -23.28
CA LYS A 177 -3.28 -11.72 -22.87
C LYS A 177 -4.44 -11.35 -21.95
N SER A 178 -5.67 -11.71 -22.27
CA SER A 178 -6.83 -11.43 -21.41
C SER A 178 -6.68 -12.05 -20.03
N ILE A 179 -6.20 -13.29 -19.91
CA ILE A 179 -5.94 -13.95 -18.61
C ILE A 179 -4.85 -13.19 -17.84
N VAL A 180 -3.75 -12.85 -18.50
CA VAL A 180 -2.65 -12.10 -17.88
C VAL A 180 -3.13 -10.71 -17.42
N TYR A 181 -3.93 -10.01 -18.23
CA TYR A 181 -4.54 -8.74 -17.84
C TYR A 181 -5.51 -8.92 -16.68
N PHE A 182 -6.30 -9.99 -16.66
CA PHE A 182 -7.24 -10.27 -15.58
C PHE A 182 -6.53 -10.48 -14.24
N ILE A 183 -5.46 -11.28 -14.22
CA ILE A 183 -4.63 -11.48 -13.03
C ILE A 183 -4.00 -10.17 -12.58
N LEU A 184 -3.47 -9.39 -13.52
CA LEU A 184 -2.81 -8.12 -13.20
C LEU A 184 -3.79 -7.01 -12.80
N PHE A 185 -5.09 -7.10 -13.13
CA PHE A 185 -6.12 -6.14 -12.72
C PHE A 185 -6.97 -6.61 -11.54
N SER A 186 -6.82 -7.86 -11.10
CA SER A 186 -7.56 -8.38 -9.96
C SER A 186 -7.10 -7.64 -8.69
N PRO A 187 -8.03 -7.15 -7.84
CA PRO A 187 -7.69 -6.51 -6.59
C PRO A 187 -6.84 -7.41 -5.70
N ALA A 188 -5.90 -6.83 -4.97
CA ALA A 188 -4.89 -7.64 -4.32
C ALA A 188 -5.42 -8.64 -3.28
N TYR A 189 -6.54 -8.28 -2.64
CA TYR A 189 -7.24 -9.15 -1.71
C TYR A 189 -7.82 -10.40 -2.40
N VAL A 190 -8.35 -10.28 -3.62
CA VAL A 190 -8.96 -11.41 -4.35
C VAL A 190 -7.90 -12.46 -4.65
N ILE A 191 -6.74 -12.01 -5.16
CA ILE A 191 -5.63 -12.91 -5.46
C ILE A 191 -5.10 -13.54 -4.15
N ALA A 192 -4.92 -12.74 -3.10
CA ALA A 192 -4.50 -13.23 -1.80
C ALA A 192 -5.43 -14.33 -1.25
N TYR A 193 -6.75 -14.11 -1.25
CA TYR A 193 -7.72 -15.10 -0.77
C TYR A 193 -7.78 -16.36 -1.64
N SER A 194 -7.67 -16.21 -2.97
CA SER A 194 -7.68 -17.37 -3.89
C SER A 194 -6.47 -18.28 -3.71
N ILE A 195 -5.32 -17.74 -3.28
CA ILE A 195 -4.08 -18.51 -3.13
C ILE A 195 -3.87 -19.00 -1.69
N ARG A 196 -4.48 -18.32 -0.71
CA ARG A 196 -4.39 -18.68 0.72
C ARG A 196 -4.78 -20.13 1.00
N THR A 197 -5.66 -20.73 0.20
CA THR A 197 -6.11 -22.12 0.38
C THR A 197 -5.14 -23.17 -0.15
N GLU A 198 -4.18 -22.81 -1.02
CA GLU A 198 -3.37 -23.78 -1.77
C GLU A 198 -1.86 -23.69 -1.49
N PHE A 199 -1.36 -22.54 -1.01
CA PHE A 199 0.08 -22.32 -0.82
C PHE A 199 0.41 -21.90 0.61
N ASN A 200 1.63 -22.22 1.04
CA ASN A 200 2.17 -21.76 2.31
C ASN A 200 2.45 -20.25 2.21
N THR A 201 1.44 -19.44 2.56
CA THR A 201 1.39 -17.99 2.31
C THR A 201 2.19 -17.15 3.32
N ASP A 202 2.79 -17.80 4.33
CA ASP A 202 3.64 -17.15 5.35
C ASP A 202 5.04 -16.74 4.85
N SER A 203 5.35 -16.97 3.57
CA SER A 203 6.65 -16.62 2.99
C SER A 203 6.71 -15.15 2.55
N LEU A 204 7.73 -14.43 3.03
CA LEU A 204 8.07 -13.07 2.59
C LEU A 204 8.21 -12.98 1.05
N PHE A 205 8.73 -14.03 0.43
CA PHE A 205 8.86 -14.12 -1.03
C PHE A 205 7.51 -14.05 -1.74
N PHE A 206 6.49 -14.72 -1.20
CA PHE A 206 5.15 -14.74 -1.76
C PHE A 206 4.50 -13.34 -1.68
N MET A 207 4.69 -12.64 -0.56
CA MET A 207 4.26 -11.26 -0.39
C MET A 207 4.90 -10.31 -1.40
N ILE A 208 6.20 -10.47 -1.70
CA ILE A 208 6.88 -9.66 -2.72
C ILE A 208 6.25 -9.88 -4.10
N ILE A 209 6.01 -11.14 -4.49
CA ILE A 209 5.42 -11.46 -5.80
C ILE A 209 4.02 -10.85 -5.93
N LEU A 210 3.17 -11.05 -4.91
CA LEU A 210 1.86 -10.42 -4.87
C LEU A 210 1.98 -8.89 -4.89
N GLY A 211 2.87 -8.30 -4.11
CA GLY A 211 3.07 -6.84 -4.12
C GLY A 211 3.38 -6.28 -5.51
N VAL A 212 4.16 -7.02 -6.32
CA VAL A 212 4.51 -6.63 -7.69
C VAL A 212 3.34 -6.83 -8.68
N ILE A 213 2.61 -7.95 -8.57
CA ILE A 213 1.61 -8.39 -9.57
C ILE A 213 0.19 -7.88 -9.23
N SER A 214 -0.17 -7.90 -7.96
CA SER A 214 -1.54 -7.96 -7.44
C SER A 214 -2.29 -6.62 -7.39
N ASN A 215 -1.63 -5.49 -7.69
CA ASN A 215 -2.26 -4.17 -7.63
C ASN A 215 -2.42 -3.48 -8.99
N GLY A 216 -2.14 -4.17 -10.10
CA GLY A 216 -2.13 -3.56 -11.43
C GLY A 216 -1.12 -2.42 -11.61
N LEU A 217 -0.30 -2.13 -10.60
CA LEU A 217 0.71 -1.08 -10.61
C LEU A 217 1.66 -1.27 -11.77
N LEU A 218 2.15 -2.50 -11.97
CA LEU A 218 3.07 -2.82 -13.05
C LEU A 218 2.49 -2.45 -14.42
N ILE A 219 1.22 -2.77 -14.68
CA ILE A 219 0.56 -2.45 -15.96
C ILE A 219 0.24 -0.96 -16.05
N MET A 220 -0.41 -0.40 -15.03
CA MET A 220 -0.88 0.98 -15.02
C MET A 220 0.29 1.94 -15.23
N TYR A 221 1.37 1.76 -14.48
CA TYR A 221 2.55 2.59 -14.59
C TYR A 221 3.40 2.26 -15.83
N SER A 222 3.39 1.01 -16.33
CA SER A 222 3.95 0.69 -17.66
C SER A 222 3.20 1.42 -18.78
N ASN A 223 1.87 1.50 -18.71
CA ASN A 223 1.06 2.27 -19.66
C ASN A 223 1.39 3.77 -19.57
N LYS A 224 1.53 4.32 -18.36
CA LYS A 224 1.91 5.72 -18.12
C LYS A 224 3.30 6.03 -18.68
N PHE A 225 4.29 5.18 -18.38
CA PHE A 225 5.65 5.32 -18.93
C PHE A 225 5.68 5.22 -20.45
N TYR A 226 4.92 4.28 -21.00
CA TYR A 226 4.78 4.11 -22.45
C TYR A 226 4.13 5.33 -23.11
N ALA A 227 3.16 5.98 -22.46
CA ALA A 227 2.59 7.24 -22.94
C ALA A 227 3.63 8.36 -22.96
N PHE A 228 4.48 8.47 -21.94
CA PHE A 228 5.61 9.40 -21.94
C PHE A 228 6.57 9.14 -23.10
N LEU A 229 6.95 7.87 -23.34
CA LEU A 229 7.79 7.50 -24.49
C LEU A 229 7.17 7.91 -25.83
N ILE A 230 5.84 7.75 -26.00
CA ILE A 230 5.15 8.22 -27.21
C ILE A 230 5.21 9.74 -27.32
N SER A 231 4.90 10.45 -26.24
CA SER A 231 4.86 11.92 -26.25
C SER A 231 6.24 12.52 -26.57
N GLU A 232 7.30 12.00 -25.96
CA GLU A 232 8.68 12.39 -26.25
C GLU A 232 9.07 12.03 -27.68
N SER A 233 8.60 10.89 -28.21
CA SER A 233 8.89 10.47 -29.59
C SER A 233 8.33 11.38 -30.69
N ARG A 234 7.49 12.37 -30.35
CA ARG A 234 6.84 13.31 -31.29
C ARG A 234 7.43 14.72 -31.23
N LYS A 235 8.41 14.96 -30.38
CA LYS A 235 8.98 16.31 -30.17
C LYS A 235 10.08 16.61 -31.21
N GLY A 236 10.18 17.89 -31.60
CA GLY A 236 11.08 18.33 -32.68
C GLY A 236 12.58 18.20 -32.40
N TYR A 237 13.01 18.05 -31.14
CA TYR A 237 14.43 17.83 -30.83
C TYR A 237 14.97 16.51 -31.40
N LEU A 238 14.08 15.59 -31.80
CA LEU A 238 14.45 14.35 -32.46
C LEU A 238 14.93 14.59 -33.89
N ASP A 239 14.39 15.59 -34.58
CA ASP A 239 14.85 15.95 -35.92
C ASP A 239 16.28 16.48 -35.86
N THR A 240 16.60 17.27 -34.84
CA THR A 240 17.99 17.69 -34.55
C THR A 240 18.90 16.50 -34.22
N ALA A 241 18.40 15.51 -33.49
CA ALA A 241 19.15 14.30 -33.15
C ALA A 241 19.45 13.45 -34.41
N LEU A 242 18.52 13.38 -35.36
CA LEU A 242 18.70 12.73 -36.65
C LEU A 242 19.74 13.45 -37.51
N VAL A 243 19.70 14.79 -37.55
CA VAL A 243 20.72 15.61 -38.25
C VAL A 243 22.12 15.40 -37.67
N LYS A 244 22.23 15.07 -36.38
CA LYS A 244 23.49 14.71 -35.71
C LYS A 244 23.95 13.26 -35.98
N ASN A 245 23.42 12.60 -37.01
CA ASN A 245 23.75 11.23 -37.41
C ASN A 245 23.57 10.18 -36.30
N LEU A 246 22.60 10.36 -35.40
CA LEU A 246 22.25 9.32 -34.45
C LEU A 246 21.44 8.20 -35.12
N ASN A 247 21.68 6.95 -34.69
CA ASN A 247 20.96 5.79 -35.19
C ASN A 247 19.46 5.90 -34.87
N SER A 248 18.62 5.55 -35.86
CA SER A 248 17.16 5.69 -35.79
C SER A 248 16.39 4.38 -36.02
N SER A 249 17.08 3.29 -36.33
CA SER A 249 16.47 1.99 -36.61
C SER A 249 16.05 1.28 -35.32
N TYR A 250 14.79 0.89 -35.23
CA TYR A 250 14.26 0.13 -34.09
C TYR A 250 14.36 -1.40 -34.29
N LEU A 251 15.07 -1.86 -35.32
CA LEU A 251 15.29 -3.29 -35.58
C LEU A 251 16.21 -3.91 -34.52
N TYR A 252 15.72 -4.96 -33.86
CA TYR A 252 16.53 -5.72 -32.90
C TYR A 252 17.80 -6.30 -33.53
N ASN A 253 18.92 -6.20 -32.81
CA ASN A 253 20.22 -6.79 -33.17
C ASN A 253 20.76 -6.44 -34.57
N SER A 254 20.32 -5.33 -35.17
CA SER A 254 20.98 -4.75 -36.34
C SER A 254 22.16 -3.87 -35.92
N THR A 255 23.14 -3.66 -36.81
CA THR A 255 24.32 -2.81 -36.55
C THR A 255 23.96 -1.38 -36.18
N SER A 256 22.83 -0.87 -36.70
CA SER A 256 22.26 0.44 -36.40
C SER A 256 21.06 0.39 -35.44
N GLY A 257 20.78 -0.76 -34.82
CA GLY A 257 19.57 -1.03 -34.06
C GLY A 257 19.73 -1.09 -32.55
N ILE A 258 18.64 -1.43 -31.85
CA ILE A 258 18.66 -1.59 -30.39
C ILE A 258 18.90 -3.06 -30.02
N PRO A 259 19.97 -3.41 -29.29
CA PRO A 259 20.20 -4.78 -28.85
C PRO A 259 19.28 -5.14 -27.68
N TYR A 260 18.85 -6.41 -27.62
CA TYR A 260 17.98 -6.91 -26.53
C TYR A 260 18.62 -6.73 -25.14
N SER A 261 19.93 -6.91 -25.05
CA SER A 261 20.66 -6.74 -23.80
C SER A 261 20.53 -5.33 -23.22
N SER A 262 20.36 -4.29 -24.04
CA SER A 262 20.15 -2.92 -23.57
C SER A 262 18.77 -2.68 -22.96
N ILE A 263 17.77 -3.50 -23.29
CA ILE A 263 16.41 -3.40 -22.75
C ILE A 263 16.34 -4.02 -21.34
N PHE A 264 17.00 -5.16 -21.14
CA PHE A 264 16.98 -5.91 -19.88
C PHE A 264 18.12 -5.55 -18.92
N LYS A 265 19.01 -4.62 -19.29
CA LYS A 265 20.01 -4.09 -18.35
C LYS A 265 19.34 -3.31 -17.22
N PHE A 266 19.82 -3.51 -15.99
CA PHE A 266 19.35 -2.76 -14.81
C PHE A 266 19.48 -1.25 -15.01
N ARG A 267 20.64 -0.79 -15.51
CA ARG A 267 20.85 0.56 -16.01
C ARG A 267 20.70 0.58 -17.54
N LYS A 268 19.48 0.87 -18.00
CA LYS A 268 19.16 0.97 -19.43
C LYS A 268 19.94 2.11 -20.09
N ASN A 269 20.65 1.81 -21.17
CA ASN A 269 21.45 2.76 -21.94
C ASN A 269 21.48 2.35 -23.41
N PHE A 270 21.19 3.30 -24.30
CA PHE A 270 21.04 3.15 -25.74
C PHE A 270 22.04 4.06 -26.47
N LYS A 271 23.34 3.89 -26.18
CA LYS A 271 24.41 4.73 -26.73
C LYS A 271 24.32 4.85 -28.26
N GLY A 272 24.43 6.08 -28.78
CA GLY A 272 24.44 6.36 -30.21
C GLY A 272 23.08 6.25 -30.91
N HIS A 273 21.99 6.03 -30.16
CA HIS A 273 20.64 5.90 -30.72
C HIS A 273 19.73 7.03 -30.24
N VAL A 274 18.87 7.53 -31.13
CA VAL A 274 17.91 8.62 -30.84
C VAL A 274 17.01 8.29 -29.63
N PHE A 275 16.67 7.01 -29.46
CA PHE A 275 15.91 6.49 -28.32
C PHE A 275 16.53 6.78 -26.95
N GLN A 276 17.84 7.00 -26.84
CA GLN A 276 18.46 7.37 -25.57
C GLN A 276 17.89 8.67 -25.02
N HIS A 277 17.71 9.68 -25.88
CA HIS A 277 17.16 10.98 -25.49
C HIS A 277 15.68 10.87 -25.15
N ILE A 278 14.90 10.10 -25.93
CA ILE A 278 13.50 9.78 -25.62
C ILE A 278 13.39 9.12 -24.24
N PHE A 279 14.21 8.11 -23.97
CA PHE A 279 14.20 7.36 -22.71
C PHE A 279 14.60 8.22 -21.52
N GLN A 280 15.65 9.05 -21.65
CA GLN A 280 16.10 9.93 -20.56
C GLN A 280 15.03 10.97 -20.19
N ASN A 281 14.41 11.61 -21.17
CA ASN A 281 13.37 12.61 -20.94
C ASN A 281 12.09 11.98 -20.36
N ALA A 282 11.67 10.84 -20.91
CA ALA A 282 10.52 10.10 -20.37
C ALA A 282 10.78 9.60 -18.94
N ARG A 283 12.01 9.14 -18.65
CA ARG A 283 12.43 8.76 -17.30
C ARG A 283 12.39 9.93 -16.33
N PHE A 284 12.83 11.11 -16.75
CA PHE A 284 12.76 12.30 -15.91
C PHE A 284 11.31 12.66 -15.55
N GLN A 285 10.41 12.69 -16.53
CA GLN A 285 8.98 12.94 -16.28
C GLN A 285 8.35 11.90 -15.34
N TYR A 286 8.73 10.63 -15.51
CA TYR A 286 8.25 9.52 -14.70
C TYR A 286 8.75 9.54 -13.24
N LEU A 287 9.85 10.24 -12.92
CA LEU A 287 10.29 10.36 -11.52
C LEU A 287 9.20 11.00 -10.64
N SER A 288 8.41 11.92 -11.18
CA SER A 288 7.33 12.57 -10.43
C SER A 288 6.21 11.61 -10.04
N THR A 289 6.00 10.53 -10.82
CA THR A 289 4.94 9.55 -10.58
C THR A 289 5.31 8.50 -9.54
N ILE A 290 6.56 8.48 -9.05
CA ILE A 290 6.99 7.58 -7.98
C ILE A 290 6.17 7.81 -6.70
N LYS A 291 5.81 9.07 -6.39
CA LYS A 291 5.01 9.39 -5.20
C LYS A 291 3.66 8.70 -5.22
N GLU A 292 2.99 8.77 -6.36
CA GLU A 292 1.71 8.12 -6.61
C GLU A 292 1.86 6.59 -6.52
N GLN A 293 2.91 6.03 -7.16
CA GLN A 293 3.20 4.60 -7.14
C GLN A 293 3.47 4.09 -5.72
N ALA A 294 4.21 4.84 -4.92
CA ALA A 294 4.51 4.51 -3.54
C ALA A 294 3.25 4.47 -2.67
N CYS A 295 2.33 5.43 -2.83
CA CYS A 295 1.08 5.45 -2.08
C CYS A 295 0.24 4.20 -2.36
N PHE A 296 0.03 3.87 -3.64
CA PHE A 296 -0.71 2.66 -3.99
C PHE A 296 -0.01 1.38 -3.55
N LEU A 297 1.33 1.34 -3.61
CA LEU A 297 2.10 0.18 -3.16
C LEU A 297 1.93 -0.05 -1.65
N ILE A 298 2.04 1.01 -0.84
CA ILE A 298 1.85 0.93 0.62
C ILE A 298 0.45 0.41 0.93
N THR A 299 -0.59 1.02 0.35
CA THR A 299 -1.98 0.57 0.51
C THR A 299 -2.16 -0.89 0.10
N GLY A 300 -1.56 -1.27 -1.03
CA GLY A 300 -1.57 -2.63 -1.54
C GLY A 300 -0.94 -3.65 -0.60
N LEU A 301 0.22 -3.34 -0.03
CA LEU A 301 0.91 -4.21 0.92
C LEU A 301 0.10 -4.36 2.23
N ILE A 302 -0.51 -3.29 2.72
CA ILE A 302 -1.40 -3.33 3.90
C ILE A 302 -2.54 -4.33 3.67
N ILE A 303 -3.21 -4.23 2.51
CA ILE A 303 -4.33 -5.13 2.15
C ILE A 303 -3.86 -6.58 2.04
N ILE A 304 -2.72 -6.82 1.37
CA ILE A 304 -2.18 -8.18 1.19
C ILE A 304 -1.82 -8.80 2.55
N GLU A 305 -1.13 -8.06 3.42
CA GLU A 305 -0.74 -8.55 4.75
C GLU A 305 -1.96 -8.88 5.62
N MET A 306 -2.99 -8.02 5.59
CA MET A 306 -4.23 -8.27 6.33
C MET A 306 -5.01 -9.48 5.78
N ALA A 307 -5.12 -9.61 4.45
CA ALA A 307 -5.88 -10.70 3.82
C ALA A 307 -5.22 -12.07 4.01
N LEU A 308 -3.89 -12.12 3.91
CA LEU A 308 -3.11 -13.35 4.09
C LEU A 308 -2.98 -13.76 5.57
N ASN A 309 -3.35 -12.90 6.52
CA ASN A 309 -3.35 -13.22 7.96
C ASN A 309 -1.95 -13.65 8.47
N ILE A 310 -0.88 -13.08 7.90
CA ILE A 310 0.49 -13.52 8.18
C ILE A 310 0.92 -12.99 9.55
N HIS A 311 1.12 -13.90 10.49
CA HIS A 311 1.55 -13.55 11.85
C HIS A 311 2.94 -12.89 11.86
N GLY A 312 3.13 -11.92 12.76
CA GLY A 312 4.41 -11.23 12.92
C GLY A 312 4.73 -10.17 11.86
N TYR A 313 3.70 -9.71 11.12
CA TYR A 313 3.75 -8.55 10.23
C TYR A 313 2.96 -7.38 10.81
N LEU A 314 3.39 -6.17 10.45
CA LEU A 314 2.93 -4.92 11.06
C LEU A 314 1.42 -4.69 10.87
N ASN A 315 0.92 -4.90 9.66
CA ASN A 315 -0.48 -4.59 9.33
C ASN A 315 -1.45 -5.65 9.85
N TYR A 316 -0.98 -6.90 9.94
CA TYR A 316 -1.72 -7.94 10.62
C TYR A 316 -1.84 -7.63 12.12
N GLU A 317 -0.73 -7.22 12.74
CA GLU A 317 -0.73 -6.82 14.15
C GLU A 317 -1.66 -5.63 14.38
N MET A 318 -1.69 -4.64 13.49
CA MET A 318 -2.65 -3.53 13.56
C MET A 318 -4.10 -4.03 13.58
N LEU A 319 -4.48 -4.96 12.70
CA LEU A 319 -5.82 -5.54 12.66
C LEU A 319 -6.17 -6.25 13.96
N ARG A 320 -5.22 -7.02 14.51
CA ARG A 320 -5.36 -7.71 15.79
C ARG A 320 -5.60 -6.71 16.93
N GLN A 321 -4.81 -5.65 17.02
CA GLN A 321 -4.91 -4.65 18.08
C GLN A 321 -6.18 -3.79 17.97
N MET A 322 -6.66 -3.55 16.74
CA MET A 322 -7.98 -2.95 16.51
C MET A 322 -9.11 -3.83 17.06
N LEU A 323 -9.05 -5.14 16.82
CA LEU A 323 -10.05 -6.09 17.33
C LEU A 323 -10.09 -6.10 18.88
N TYR A 324 -8.92 -6.01 19.51
CA TYR A 324 -8.80 -5.97 20.98
C TYR A 324 -8.93 -4.56 21.58
N LYS A 325 -9.23 -3.54 20.78
CA LYS A 325 -9.40 -2.14 21.23
C LYS A 325 -8.16 -1.54 21.91
N ASN A 326 -6.96 -2.04 21.60
CA ASN A 326 -5.68 -1.50 22.05
C ASN A 326 -5.25 -0.34 21.14
N TYR A 327 -5.97 0.78 21.21
CA TYR A 327 -5.83 1.91 20.29
C TYR A 327 -4.49 2.65 20.41
N ASP A 328 -3.82 2.55 21.56
CA ASP A 328 -2.47 3.06 21.76
C ASP A 328 -1.48 2.41 20.78
N VAL A 329 -1.50 1.08 20.67
CA VAL A 329 -0.65 0.31 19.75
C VAL A 329 -1.02 0.61 18.30
N VAL A 330 -2.32 0.66 18.00
CA VAL A 330 -2.83 0.96 16.64
C VAL A 330 -2.35 2.34 16.17
N ILE A 331 -2.42 3.36 17.02
CA ILE A 331 -1.98 4.73 16.67
C ILE A 331 -0.48 4.76 16.36
N VAL A 332 0.35 4.05 17.11
CA VAL A 332 1.79 3.95 16.83
C VAL A 332 2.07 3.29 15.47
N ILE A 333 1.32 2.25 15.13
CA ILE A 333 1.46 1.58 13.82
C ILE A 333 1.04 2.54 12.68
N ILE A 334 -0.12 3.20 12.81
CA ILE A 334 -0.60 4.18 11.81
C ILE A 334 0.42 5.31 11.62
N LEU A 335 0.98 5.82 12.71
CA LEU A 335 1.98 6.88 12.69
C LEU A 335 3.29 6.41 12.02
N SER A 336 3.68 5.15 12.22
CA SER A 336 4.83 4.54 11.55
C SER A 336 4.62 4.41 10.03
N ILE A 337 3.43 4.01 9.60
CA ILE A 337 3.04 3.96 8.18
C ILE A 337 3.04 5.37 7.59
N PHE A 338 2.48 6.35 8.31
CA PHE A 338 2.47 7.75 7.88
C PHE A 338 3.89 8.30 7.67
N TYR A 339 4.81 8.05 8.61
CA TYR A 339 6.21 8.42 8.44
C TYR A 339 6.86 7.75 7.23
N THR A 340 6.53 6.47 6.98
CA THR A 340 7.01 5.76 5.79
C THR A 340 6.57 6.45 4.49
N VAL A 341 5.30 6.85 4.40
CA VAL A 341 4.77 7.61 3.26
C VAL A 341 5.50 8.96 3.13
N LYS A 342 5.63 9.72 4.21
CA LYS A 342 6.25 11.05 4.19
C LYS A 342 7.74 11.02 3.84
N ILE A 343 8.49 10.08 4.40
CA ILE A 343 9.90 9.87 4.05
C ILE A 343 10.02 9.56 2.55
N THR A 344 9.14 8.72 2.00
CA THR A 344 9.15 8.40 0.57
C THR A 344 8.87 9.62 -0.31
N GLU A 345 7.90 10.45 0.06
CA GLU A 345 7.59 11.69 -0.65
C GLU A 345 8.80 12.65 -0.66
N MET A 346 9.43 12.83 0.51
CA MET A 346 10.60 13.69 0.68
C MET A 346 11.80 13.18 -0.12
N LEU A 347 12.07 11.88 -0.09
CA LEU A 347 13.12 11.24 -0.89
C LEU A 347 12.87 11.42 -2.39
N THR A 348 11.62 11.28 -2.83
CA THR A 348 11.27 11.47 -4.24
C THR A 348 11.44 12.92 -4.67
N ASP A 349 11.00 13.90 -3.86
CA ASP A 349 11.24 15.32 -4.14
C ASP A 349 12.73 15.65 -4.24
N PHE A 350 13.53 15.09 -3.34
CA PHE A 350 14.99 15.25 -3.36
C PHE A 350 15.61 14.65 -4.63
N LEU A 351 15.17 13.46 -5.05
CA LEU A 351 15.64 12.82 -6.28
C LEU A 351 15.27 13.63 -7.53
N VAL A 352 14.04 14.15 -7.60
CA VAL A 352 13.59 15.00 -8.71
C VAL A 352 14.39 16.29 -8.77
N TYR A 353 14.61 16.95 -7.63
CA TYR A 353 15.42 18.17 -7.55
C TYR A 353 16.88 17.93 -7.95
N ARG A 354 17.48 16.82 -7.50
CA ARG A 354 18.84 16.46 -7.89
C ARG A 354 18.95 16.19 -9.39
N GLU A 355 17.94 15.57 -9.98
CA GLU A 355 17.94 15.29 -11.42
C GLU A 355 17.69 16.56 -12.24
N SER A 356 16.83 17.48 -11.78
CA SER A 356 16.61 18.77 -12.47
C SER A 356 17.87 19.62 -12.54
N LEU A 357 18.65 19.68 -11.45
CA LEU A 357 19.94 20.38 -11.44
C LEU A 357 20.94 19.84 -12.48
N LYS A 358 20.88 18.55 -12.82
CA LYS A 358 21.75 18.00 -13.87
C LYS A 358 21.32 18.42 -15.27
N TYR A 359 20.04 18.69 -15.48
CA TYR A 359 19.53 19.20 -16.75
C TYR A 359 19.85 20.69 -16.90
N GLU A 360 19.68 21.47 -15.84
CA GLU A 360 20.01 22.92 -15.82
C GLU A 360 21.52 23.18 -15.95
N ASN A 361 22.38 22.35 -15.36
CA ASN A 361 23.84 22.51 -15.46
C ASN A 361 24.46 21.88 -16.73
N ARG A 362 23.65 21.28 -17.62
CA ARG A 362 24.09 20.67 -18.89
C ARG A 362 23.60 21.42 -20.14
N SER A 363 22.71 22.39 -19.97
CA SER A 363 22.48 23.47 -20.94
C SER A 363 23.57 24.53 -20.76
#